data_AF-A0A351A5K1-F1
#
_entry.id   AF-A0A351A5K1-F1
#
_cell.length_a   1.000
_cell.length_b   1.000
_cell.length_c   1.000
_cell.angle_alpha   90.00
_cell.angle_beta   90.00
_cell.angle_gamma   90.00
#
_symmetry.space_group_name_H-M   'P 1'
#
loop_
_entity.id
_entity.type
_entity.pdbx_description
1 polymer ?
#
loop_
_entity_poly.entity_id
_entity_poly.type
_entity_poly.pdbx_seq_one_letter_code
_entity_poly.pdbx_strand_id
1 'polypeptide(L)'
;MKMNSEEVARLQAADETVLRACLEAMKAAQTRDGPPDAALRMDRLTRLMVLLRDRADDFCAALDADFDGRARETSLMSDVMATFNTVKYARGRVRRWMKPERRDGV
;
A
#
# COMPACT_ATOMS: atom_id res chain seq x y z
N MET A 1 -25.18 3.89 -1.28
CA MET A 1 -25.33 5.22 -0.66
C MET A 1 -24.60 6.24 -1.54
N LYS A 2 -25.22 7.37 -1.94
CA LYS A 2 -24.46 8.46 -2.59
C LYS A 2 -23.57 9.09 -1.51
N MET A 3 -22.26 9.11 -1.71
CA MET A 3 -21.35 9.87 -0.84
C MET A 3 -21.88 11.30 -0.69
N ASN A 4 -21.83 11.84 0.52
CA ASN A 4 -22.30 13.20 0.73
C ASN A 4 -21.36 14.20 0.04
N SER A 5 -21.87 15.38 -0.31
CA SER A 5 -21.09 16.38 -1.04
C SER A 5 -19.84 16.87 -0.32
N GLU A 6 -19.77 16.77 1.01
CA GLU A 6 -18.58 17.13 1.80
C GLU A 6 -17.48 16.05 1.73
N GLU A 7 -17.85 14.77 1.71
CA GLU A 7 -16.92 13.65 1.54
C GLU A 7 -16.33 13.61 0.12
N VAL A 8 -17.18 13.83 -0.88
CA VAL A 8 -16.75 14.01 -2.28
C VAL A 8 -15.83 15.22 -2.40
N ALA A 9 -16.17 16.35 -1.76
CA ALA A 9 -15.33 17.54 -1.75
C ALA A 9 -13.99 17.32 -1.03
N ARG A 10 -13.93 16.57 0.07
CA ARG A 10 -12.65 16.23 0.75
C ARG A 10 -11.71 15.41 -0.15
N LEU A 11 -12.25 14.50 -0.94
CA LEU A 11 -11.46 13.69 -1.87
C LEU A 11 -11.07 14.47 -3.14
N GLN A 12 -11.88 15.44 -3.55
CA GLN A 12 -11.64 16.31 -4.70
C GLN A 12 -10.78 17.54 -4.38
N ALA A 13 -10.63 17.92 -3.11
CA ALA A 13 -9.89 19.10 -2.68
C ALA A 13 -8.38 18.86 -2.50
N ALA A 14 -7.77 18.02 -3.33
CA ALA A 14 -6.33 18.01 -3.43
C ALA A 14 -5.90 19.25 -4.22
N ASP A 15 -5.72 20.37 -3.52
CA ASP A 15 -5.17 21.61 -4.07
C ASP A 15 -3.85 21.30 -4.80
N GLU A 16 -3.67 21.87 -5.99
CA GLU A 16 -2.46 21.71 -6.80
C GLU A 16 -1.20 21.97 -5.95
N THR A 17 -1.27 22.95 -5.06
CA THR A 17 -0.17 23.30 -4.16
C THR A 17 0.19 22.14 -3.21
N VAL A 18 -0.82 21.47 -2.65
CA VAL A 18 -0.67 20.34 -1.72
C VAL A 18 -0.12 19.11 -2.45
N LEU A 19 -0.65 18.80 -3.64
CA LEU A 19 -0.15 17.70 -4.46
C LEU A 19 1.31 17.91 -4.86
N ARG A 20 1.66 19.13 -5.26
CA ARG A 20 3.03 19.51 -5.62
C ARG A 20 3.97 19.40 -4.42
N ALA A 21 3.56 19.89 -3.25
CA ALA A 21 4.35 19.77 -2.03
C ALA A 21 4.59 18.30 -1.64
N CYS A 22 3.57 17.43 -1.75
CA CYS A 22 3.70 16.00 -1.48
C CYS A 22 4.70 15.33 -2.44
N LEU A 23 4.60 15.63 -3.74
CA LEU A 23 5.52 15.09 -4.75
C LEU A 23 6.97 15.52 -4.48
N GLU A 24 7.20 16.79 -4.17
CA GLU A 24 8.55 17.28 -3.88
C GLU A 24 9.12 16.65 -2.61
N ALA A 25 8.30 16.41 -1.58
CA ALA A 25 8.72 15.66 -0.40
C ALA A 25 9.11 14.20 -0.72
N MET A 26 8.34 13.52 -1.57
CA MET A 26 8.65 12.16 -2.02
C MET A 26 9.97 12.11 -2.81
N LYS A 27 10.19 13.05 -3.73
CA LYS A 27 11.44 13.17 -4.50
C LYS A 27 12.63 13.45 -3.60
N ALA A 28 12.50 14.40 -2.67
CA ALA A 28 13.56 14.74 -1.73
C ALA A 28 13.94 13.54 -0.86
N ALA A 29 12.95 12.77 -0.38
CA ALA A 29 13.21 11.54 0.36
C ALA A 29 13.94 10.49 -0.49
N GLN A 30 13.52 10.30 -1.75
CA GLN A 30 14.17 9.35 -2.66
C GLN A 30 15.61 9.75 -2.99
N THR A 31 15.89 11.02 -3.23
CA THR A 31 17.25 11.52 -3.50
C THR A 31 18.15 11.39 -2.28
N ARG A 32 17.62 11.67 -1.08
CA ARG A 32 18.38 11.58 0.18
C ARG A 32 18.69 10.13 0.58
N ASP A 33 17.68 9.26 0.54
CA ASP A 33 17.77 7.92 1.12
C ASP A 33 18.16 6.85 0.08
N GLY A 34 17.96 7.14 -1.21
CA GLY A 34 18.22 6.21 -2.30
C GLY A 34 17.28 4.99 -2.31
N PRO A 35 17.53 4.00 -3.19
CA PRO A 35 16.78 2.74 -3.19
C PRO A 35 17.00 1.98 -1.87
N PRO A 36 15.94 1.54 -1.17
CA PRO A 36 16.10 0.84 0.10
C PRO A 36 16.77 -0.51 -0.12
N ASP A 37 17.62 -0.89 0.83
CA ASP A 37 18.25 -2.20 0.87
C ASP A 37 17.23 -3.32 1.18
N ALA A 38 17.70 -4.56 1.14
CA ALA A 38 16.83 -5.70 1.36
C ALA A 38 16.31 -5.79 2.81
N ALA A 39 17.07 -5.32 3.79
CA ALA A 39 16.67 -5.35 5.20
C ALA A 39 15.51 -4.38 5.45
N LEU A 40 15.63 -3.14 4.98
CA LEU A 40 14.59 -2.13 5.08
C LEU A 40 13.33 -2.50 4.29
N ARG A 41 13.47 -3.11 3.12
CA ARG A 41 12.30 -3.64 2.38
C ARG A 41 11.58 -4.73 3.16
N MET A 42 12.32 -5.66 3.76
CA MET A 42 11.72 -6.72 4.59
C MET A 42 11.03 -6.17 5.83
N ASP A 43 11.61 -5.17 6.50
CA ASP A 43 10.99 -4.47 7.63
C ASP A 43 9.65 -3.85 7.23
N ARG A 44 9.63 -3.05 6.14
CA ARG A 44 8.40 -2.43 5.64
C ARG A 44 7.32 -3.45 5.29
N LEU A 45 7.70 -4.56 4.63
CA LEU A 45 6.76 -5.63 4.32
C LEU A 45 6.24 -6.34 5.59
N THR A 46 7.09 -6.53 6.61
CA THR A 46 6.65 -7.06 7.91
C THR A 46 5.64 -6.11 8.58
N ARG A 47 5.91 -4.81 8.61
CA ARG A 47 5.01 -3.80 9.19
C ARG A 47 3.67 -3.76 8.46
N LEU A 48 3.68 -3.89 7.13
CA LEU A 48 2.45 -3.99 6.34
C LEU A 48 1.64 -5.25 6.67
N MET A 49 2.30 -6.40 6.83
CA MET A 49 1.61 -7.63 7.26
C MET A 49 0.96 -7.48 8.63
N VAL A 50 1.68 -6.87 9.59
CA VAL A 50 1.15 -6.60 10.93
C VAL A 50 -0.06 -5.68 10.85
N LEU A 51 0.03 -4.59 10.08
CA LEU A 51 -1.07 -3.64 9.88
C LEU A 51 -2.31 -4.32 9.27
N LEU A 52 -2.14 -5.14 8.22
CA LEU A 52 -3.26 -5.85 7.58
C LEU A 52 -3.95 -6.82 8.53
N ARG A 53 -3.19 -7.54 9.36
CA ARG A 53 -3.73 -8.48 10.35
C ARG A 53 -4.46 -7.72 11.47
N ASP A 54 -3.81 -6.72 12.05
CA ASP A 54 -4.29 -6.02 13.24
C ASP A 54 -5.48 -5.10 12.93
N ARG A 55 -5.64 -4.71 11.66
CA ARG A 55 -6.69 -3.80 11.18
C ARG A 55 -7.64 -4.46 10.18
N ALA A 56 -7.69 -5.80 10.15
CA ALA A 56 -8.49 -6.54 9.18
C ALA A 56 -9.98 -6.14 9.21
N ASP A 57 -10.55 -6.01 10.42
CA ASP A 57 -11.95 -5.62 10.60
C ASP A 57 -12.18 -4.14 10.23
N ASP A 58 -11.25 -3.26 10.57
CA ASP A 58 -11.30 -1.84 10.19
C ASP A 58 -11.34 -1.68 8.66
N PHE A 59 -10.53 -2.46 7.93
CA PHE A 59 -10.56 -2.47 6.47
C PHE A 59 -11.87 -3.03 5.91
N CYS A 60 -12.39 -4.12 6.49
CA CYS A 60 -13.66 -4.68 6.03
C CYS A 60 -14.82 -3.70 6.24
N ALA A 61 -14.84 -3.01 7.38
CA ALA A 61 -15.86 -2.00 7.68
C ALA A 61 -15.76 -0.78 6.75
N ALA A 62 -14.54 -0.30 6.46
CA ALA A 62 -14.34 0.77 5.50
C ALA A 62 -14.81 0.38 4.09
N LEU A 63 -14.46 -0.83 3.63
CA LEU A 63 -14.91 -1.34 2.32
C LEU A 63 -16.43 -1.50 2.25
N ASP A 64 -17.08 -1.95 3.34
CA ASP A 64 -18.53 -2.01 3.38
C ASP A 64 -19.17 -0.62 3.26
N ALA A 65 -18.63 0.36 3.99
CA ALA A 65 -19.09 1.74 3.94
C ALA A 65 -18.88 2.40 2.56
N ASP A 66 -17.74 2.13 1.90
CA ASP A 66 -17.40 2.69 0.59
C ASP A 66 -18.25 2.10 -0.54
N PHE A 67 -18.60 0.81 -0.45
CA PHE A 67 -19.22 0.05 -1.54
C PHE A 67 -20.67 -0.40 -1.28
N ASP A 68 -21.29 0.06 -0.19
CA ASP A 68 -22.73 -0.08 0.09
C ASP A 68 -23.22 -1.53 0.18
N GLY A 69 -22.61 -2.35 1.04
CA GLY A 69 -23.13 -3.69 1.37
C GLY A 69 -22.26 -4.86 0.93
N ARG A 70 -20.92 -4.75 1.08
CA ARG A 70 -20.03 -5.89 0.82
C ARG A 70 -19.97 -6.76 2.08
N ALA A 71 -20.33 -8.03 1.94
CA ALA A 71 -20.18 -9.01 3.02
C ALA A 71 -18.73 -9.02 3.55
N ARG A 72 -18.60 -8.96 4.88
CA ARG A 72 -17.29 -8.89 5.56
C ARG A 72 -16.36 -10.01 5.10
N GLU A 73 -16.87 -11.23 4.95
CA GLU A 73 -16.09 -12.40 4.56
C GLU A 73 -15.50 -12.26 3.16
N THR A 74 -16.23 -11.60 2.25
CA THR A 74 -15.72 -11.27 0.92
C THR A 74 -14.53 -10.32 1.05
N SER A 75 -14.69 -9.17 1.72
CA SER A 75 -13.62 -8.18 1.93
C SER A 75 -12.40 -8.78 2.63
N LEU A 76 -12.63 -9.60 3.66
CA LEU A 76 -11.58 -10.26 4.41
C LEU A 76 -10.77 -11.21 3.51
N MET A 77 -11.44 -11.98 2.67
CA MET A 77 -10.79 -12.95 1.78
C MET A 77 -10.07 -12.26 0.61
N SER A 78 -10.76 -11.39 -0.12
CA SER A 78 -10.26 -10.81 -1.37
C SER A 78 -9.30 -9.65 -1.15
N ASP A 79 -9.52 -8.81 -0.14
CA ASP A 79 -8.79 -7.55 -0.01
C ASP A 79 -7.72 -7.67 1.08
N VAL A 80 -8.06 -8.22 2.25
CA VAL A 80 -7.11 -8.34 3.36
C VAL A 80 -6.21 -9.57 3.20
N MET A 81 -6.78 -10.76 3.10
CA MET A 81 -6.02 -12.02 3.10
C MET A 81 -5.22 -12.23 1.82
N ALA A 82 -5.79 -11.91 0.64
CA ALA A 82 -5.04 -11.98 -0.62
C ALA A 82 -3.83 -11.03 -0.62
N THR A 83 -4.02 -9.80 -0.12
CA THR A 83 -2.92 -8.82 0.02
C THR A 83 -1.89 -9.31 1.02
N PHE A 84 -2.31 -9.77 2.21
CA PHE A 84 -1.41 -10.32 3.22
C PHE A 84 -0.53 -11.45 2.65
N ASN A 85 -1.12 -12.39 1.91
CA ASN A 85 -0.39 -13.50 1.30
C ASN A 85 0.58 -13.03 0.22
N THR A 86 0.21 -12.03 -0.58
CA THR A 86 1.09 -11.40 -1.58
C THR A 86 2.29 -10.72 -0.91
N VAL A 87 2.06 -9.98 0.17
CA VAL A 87 3.11 -9.30 0.94
C VAL A 87 4.03 -10.34 1.60
N LYS A 88 3.47 -11.41 2.19
CA LYS A 88 4.24 -12.53 2.76
C LYS A 88 5.13 -13.19 1.71
N TYR A 89 4.58 -13.43 0.52
CA TYR A 89 5.30 -14.01 -0.62
C TYR A 89 6.46 -13.12 -1.07
N ALA A 90 6.21 -11.81 -1.22
CA ALA A 90 7.21 -10.82 -1.61
C ALA A 90 8.33 -10.70 -0.57
N ARG A 91 7.97 -10.65 0.72
CA ARG A 91 8.94 -10.58 1.83
C ARG A 91 9.91 -11.76 1.80
N GLY A 92 9.41 -12.97 1.54
CA GLY A 92 10.24 -14.18 1.46
C GLY A 92 11.20 -14.21 0.25
N ARG A 93 10.99 -13.36 -0.77
CA ARG A 93 11.73 -13.42 -2.03
C ARG A 93 12.51 -12.16 -2.37
N VAL A 94 12.23 -11.04 -1.72
CA VAL A 94 12.82 -9.73 -2.05
C VAL A 94 14.36 -9.76 -2.09
N ARG A 95 15.01 -10.47 -1.16
CA ARG A 95 16.49 -10.65 -1.18
C ARG A 95 16.98 -11.32 -2.46
N ARG A 96 16.26 -12.33 -2.97
CA ARG A 96 16.61 -13.04 -4.21
C ARG A 96 16.37 -12.13 -5.41
N TRP A 97 15.26 -11.43 -5.45
CA TRP A 97 14.90 -10.54 -6.56
C TRP A 97 15.83 -9.34 -6.71
N MET A 98 16.44 -8.90 -5.62
CA MET A 98 17.40 -7.79 -5.64
C MET A 98 18.82 -8.20 -6.06
N LYS A 99 19.10 -9.50 -6.26
CA LYS A 99 20.43 -9.93 -6.71
C LYS A 99 20.70 -9.39 -8.11
N PRO A 100 21.89 -8.82 -8.38
CA PRO A 100 22.27 -8.45 -9.74
C PRO A 100 22.18 -9.66 -10.67
N GLU A 101 21.62 -9.45 -11.85
CA GLU A 101 21.60 -10.43 -12.92
C GLU A 101 22.71 -10.11 -13.91
N ARG A 102 23.54 -11.12 -14.25
CA ARG A 102 24.48 -10.98 -15.36
C ARG A 102 23.68 -11.05 -16.65
N ARG A 103 23.69 -9.97 -17.42
CA ARG A 103 23.19 -9.97 -18.79
C ARG A 103 24.35 -10.35 -19.70
N ASP A 104 24.22 -11.43 -20.44
CA ASP A 104 25.13 -11.70 -21.54
C ASP A 104 24.95 -10.56 -22.55
N GLY A 105 26.04 -9.86 -22.85
CA GLY A 105 26.00 -8.68 -23.72
C GLY A 105 25.40 -9.04 -25.08
N VAL A 106 24.45 -8.22 -25.53
CA VAL A 106 24.18 -8.05 -26.96
C VAL A 106 25.22 -7.07 -27.50
#